data_AF-A0A2U1RL40-F1
#
_entry.id   AF-A0A2U1RL40-F1
#
_cell.length_a   1.000
_cell.length_b   1.000
_cell.length_c   1.000
_cell.angle_alpha   90.00
_cell.angle_beta   90.00
_cell.angle_gamma   90.00
#
_symmetry.space_group_name_H-M   'P 1'
#
loop_
_entity.id
_entity.type
_entity.pdbx_description
1 polymer ?
#
loop_
_entity_poly.entity_id
_entity_poly.type
_entity_poly.pdbx_seq_one_letter_code
_entity_poly.pdbx_strand_id
1 'polypeptide(L)' 'MRAQRALRDRALERAIEWLSERIEEQPESNRGKLIDEASKEFNLTPLQEEFLYRQFCKAA' A
#
# COMPACT_ATOMS: atom_id res chain seq x y z
N MET A 1 2.92 -1.28 -25.20
CA MET A 1 3.60 -1.21 -23.88
C MET A 1 2.92 -2.17 -22.90
N ARG A 2 3.44 -3.39 -22.69
CA ARG A 2 2.88 -4.38 -21.72
C ARG A 2 3.65 -4.44 -20.39
N ALA A 3 4.96 -4.15 -20.41
CA ALA A 3 5.81 -4.17 -19.22
C ALA A 3 5.38 -3.17 -18.12
N GLN A 4 4.77 -2.05 -18.53
CA GLN A 4 4.40 -0.96 -17.62
C GLN A 4 3.22 -1.31 -16.71
N ARG A 5 2.38 -2.29 -17.09
CA ARG A 5 1.24 -2.76 -16.28
C ARG A 5 1.73 -3.72 -15.20
N ALA A 6 2.55 -4.70 -15.58
CA ALA A 6 3.13 -5.66 -14.65
C ALA A 6 4.03 -5.02 -13.57
N LEU A 7 4.74 -3.93 -13.89
CA LEU A 7 5.53 -3.17 -12.91
C LEU A 7 4.65 -2.47 -11.86
N ARG A 8 3.46 -1.99 -12.25
CA ARG A 8 2.50 -1.39 -11.32
C ARG A 8 1.94 -2.43 -10.36
N ASP A 9 1.63 -3.61 -10.87
CA ASP A 9 1.09 -4.71 -10.06
C ASP A 9 2.11 -5.15 -9.00
N ARG A 10 3.39 -5.30 -9.36
CA ARG A 10 4.48 -5.63 -8.40
C ARG A 10 4.80 -4.54 -7.38
N ALA A 11 4.55 -3.26 -7.71
CA ALA A 11 4.73 -2.18 -6.75
C ALA A 11 3.65 -2.23 -5.65
N LEU A 12 2.41 -2.50 -6.07
CA LEU A 12 1.28 -2.67 -5.15
C LEU A 12 1.44 -3.91 -4.27
N GLU A 13 1.81 -5.06 -4.84
CA GLU A 13 2.05 -6.30 -4.08
C GLU A 13 3.06 -6.09 -2.94
N ARG A 14 4.21 -5.46 -3.25
CA ARG A 14 5.23 -5.18 -2.23
C ARG A 14 4.78 -4.18 -1.17
N ALA A 15 3.98 -3.18 -1.55
CA ALA A 15 3.39 -2.25 -0.59
C ALA A 15 2.41 -2.96 0.36
N ILE A 16 1.63 -3.93 -0.14
CA ILE A 16 0.69 -4.72 0.67
C ILE A 16 1.44 -5.61 1.66
N GLU A 17 2.49 -6.31 1.20
CA GLU A 17 3.33 -7.14 2.07
C GLU A 17 3.94 -6.30 3.20
N TRP A 18 4.58 -5.19 2.85
CA TRP A 18 5.18 -4.27 3.83
C TRP A 18 4.15 -3.71 4.83
N LEU A 19 2.97 -3.30 4.35
CA LEU A 19 1.89 -2.82 5.21
C LEU A 19 1.40 -3.90 6.18
N SER A 20 1.24 -5.13 5.69
CA SER A 20 0.74 -6.24 6.49
C SER A 20 1.72 -6.58 7.62
N GLU A 21 3.02 -6.66 7.30
CA GLU A 21 4.08 -6.86 8.30
C GLU A 21 4.06 -5.76 9.37
N ARG A 22 3.97 -4.48 8.96
CA ARG A 22 3.95 -3.35 9.91
C ARG A 22 2.70 -3.32 10.78
N ILE A 23 1.55 -3.70 10.24
CA ILE A 23 0.29 -3.78 10.99
C ILE A 23 0.33 -4.95 11.98
N GLU A 24 0.93 -6.07 11.62
CA GLU A 24 1.12 -7.21 12.53
C GLU A 24 2.09 -6.89 13.66
N GLU A 25 3.20 -6.21 13.36
CA GLU A 25 4.18 -5.79 14.36
C GLU A 25 3.63 -4.70 15.29
N GLN A 26 2.85 -3.75 14.75
CA GLN A 26 2.37 -2.58 15.47
C GLN A 26 0.90 -2.29 15.10
N PRO A 27 -0.07 -3.02 15.66
CA PRO A 27 -1.49 -2.92 15.29
C PRO A 27 -2.14 -1.57 15.62
N GLU A 28 -1.52 -0.80 16.52
CA GLU A 28 -1.92 0.54 16.95
C GLU A 28 -1.35 1.66 16.07
N SER A 29 -0.48 1.30 15.11
CA SER A 29 0.05 2.24 14.14
C SER A 29 -1.06 2.85 13.29
N ASN A 30 -0.92 4.14 13.01
CA ASN A 30 -1.85 4.83 12.12
C ASN A 30 -1.67 4.28 10.69
N ARG A 31 -2.60 3.41 10.28
CA ARG A 31 -2.61 2.77 8.96
C ARG A 31 -2.53 3.78 7.82
N GLY A 32 -3.14 4.96 7.96
CA GLY A 32 -3.03 6.03 6.96
C GLY A 32 -1.59 6.51 6.75
N LYS A 33 -0.84 6.71 7.84
CA LYS A 33 0.58 7.09 7.74
C LYS A 33 1.43 6.02 7.08
N LEU A 34 1.19 4.75 7.40
CA LEU A 34 1.92 3.64 6.77
C LEU A 34 1.61 3.57 5.26
N ILE A 35 0.37 3.84 4.85
CA ILE A 35 -0.01 3.87 3.43
C ILE A 35 0.67 5.03 2.71
N ASP A 36 0.76 6.21 3.33
CA ASP A 36 1.48 7.35 2.78
C ASP A 36 2.99 7.07 2.60
N GLU A 37 3.58 6.35 3.55
CA GLU A 37 4.98 5.91 3.48
C GLU A 37 5.18 4.90 2.35
N ALA A 38 4.34 3.86 2.28
CA ALA A 38 4.37 2.86 1.24
C ALA A 38 4.13 3.47 -0.16
N SER A 39 3.26 4.48 -0.27
CA SER A 39 3.00 5.19 -1.53
C SER A 39 4.26 5.84 -2.09
N LYS A 40 5.05 6.48 -1.23
CA LYS A 40 6.31 7.12 -1.61
C LYS A 40 7.42 6.10 -1.88
N GLU A 41 7.53 5.08 -1.04
CA GLU A 41 8.62 4.09 -1.13
C GLU A 41 8.49 3.18 -2.35
N PHE A 42 7.26 2.75 -2.68
CA PHE A 42 6.98 1.89 -3.82
C PHE A 42 6.54 2.66 -5.08
N ASN A 43 6.55 3.99 -5.03
CA ASN A 43 6.11 4.88 -6.11
C ASN A 43 4.72 4.50 -6.64
N LEU A 44 3.77 4.37 -5.70
CA LEU A 44 2.41 4.00 -6.01
C LEU A 44 1.71 5.13 -6.76
N THR A 45 0.78 4.75 -7.62
CA THR A 45 -0.11 5.71 -8.26
C THR A 45 -1.22 6.12 -7.29
N PRO A 46 -1.83 7.30 -7.48
CA PRO A 46 -2.94 7.75 -6.63
C PRO A 46 -4.09 6.73 -6.53
N LEU A 47 -4.34 5.97 -7.60
CA LEU A 47 -5.35 4.90 -7.62
C LEU A 47 -4.99 3.72 -6.72
N GLN A 48 -3.70 3.36 -6.66
CA GLN A 48 -3.19 2.29 -5.81
C GLN A 48 -3.19 2.70 -4.34
N GLU A 49 -2.79 3.94 -4.06
CA GLU A 49 -2.87 4.51 -2.72
C GLU A 49 -4.32 4.52 -2.21
N GLU A 50 -5.27 4.98 -3.03
CA GLU A 50 -6.69 4.97 -2.69
C GLU A 50 -7.22 3.55 -2.44
N PHE A 51 -6.77 2.57 -3.23
CA PHE A 51 -7.09 1.17 -3.00
C PHE A 51 -6.59 0.69 -1.63
N LEU A 52 -5.36 1.01 -1.23
CA LEU A 52 -4.81 0.66 0.07
C LEU A 52 -5.59 1.32 1.21
N TYR A 53 -5.92 2.61 1.08
CA TYR A 53 -6.76 3.32 2.06
C TYR A 53 -8.12 2.63 2.24
N ARG A 54 -8.76 2.22 1.14
CA ARG A 54 -10.03 1.49 1.20
C ARG A 54 -9.89 0.11 1.83
N GLN A 55 -8.77 -0.57 1.62
CA GLN A 55 -8.56 -1.93 2.13
C GLN A 55 -8.19 -1.96 3.62
N PHE A 56 -7.34 -1.05 4.08
CA PHE A 56 -6.74 -1.09 5.42
C PHE A 56 -7.37 -0.10 6.41
N CYS A 57 -7.87 1.06 5.94
CA CYS A 57 -8.47 2.07 6.81
C CYS A 57 -10.00 1.99 6.86
N LYS A 58 -10.65 1.38 5.86
CA LYS A 58 -12.11 1.21 5.85
C LYS A 58 -12.53 -0.06 6.59
N ALA A 59 -12.22 -0.13 7.88
CA ALA A 59 -12.89 -1.02 8.82
C ALA A 59 -13.99 -0.20 9.51
N ALA A 60 -15.22 -0.35 9.03
CA ALA A 60 -16.43 0.00 9.78
C ALA A 60 -16.90 -1.24 10.54
#